data_AF-A0A6L2R7D6-F1
#
_entry.id   AF-A0A6L2R7D6-F1
#
_cell.length_a   1.000
_cell.length_b   1.000
_cell.length_c   1.000
_cell.angle_alpha   90.00
_cell.angle_beta   90.00
_cell.angle_gamma   90.00
#
_symmetry.space_group_name_H-M   'P 1'
#
loop_
_entity.id
_entity.type
_entity.pdbx_description
1 polymer ?
#
loop_
_entity_poly.entity_id
_entity_poly.type
_entity_poly.pdbx_seq_one_letter_code
_entity_poly.pdbx_strand_id
1 'polypeptide(L)'
;MNNRLSSLVSVSIALIGALLLGGCSDVPAPLKALVYKTNIKEDETRMSAFKAQFPLQYTSYQKNNESEVMTDYKGSIAFRKNDNVNPLPKGFRYAQPYLKNLWLGYPFSFEYNEARGHTYAVEDFVNIDRINRYGDGKGQLPATCWNCKTPKMMTWHKEFGDKLWSMDPNTLRTRDKIDAMDETINCANCHNPANMELRPYSEPLKDWLKRTNQVWDKLSRNEKRSLVCAQCHVEYYFQH
;
A
#
# COMPACT_ATOMS: atom_id res chain seq x y z
N MET A 1 -64.79 -1.63 34.38
CA MET A 1 -63.36 -1.27 34.42
C MET A 1 -62.41 -2.47 34.26
N ASN A 2 -62.75 -3.69 34.72
CA ASN A 2 -61.86 -4.86 34.67
C ASN A 2 -61.43 -5.35 33.28
N ASN A 3 -62.28 -5.27 32.26
CA ASN A 3 -61.95 -5.81 30.93
C ASN A 3 -60.91 -4.97 30.16
N ARG A 4 -60.81 -3.65 30.43
CA ARG A 4 -59.79 -2.79 29.82
C ARG A 4 -58.41 -3.00 30.44
N LEU A 5 -58.34 -3.25 31.74
CA LEU A 5 -57.09 -3.53 32.45
C LEU A 5 -56.47 -4.87 32.00
N SER A 6 -57.30 -5.91 31.85
CA SER A 6 -56.87 -7.23 31.37
C SER A 6 -56.30 -7.18 29.94
N SER A 7 -56.94 -6.40 29.05
CA SER A 7 -56.49 -6.23 27.67
C SER A 7 -55.16 -5.49 27.58
N LEU A 8 -54.96 -4.44 28.37
CA LEU A 8 -53.71 -3.68 28.44
C LEU A 8 -52.54 -4.54 28.94
N VAL A 9 -52.75 -5.34 29.99
CA VAL A 9 -51.73 -6.25 30.53
C VAL A 9 -51.35 -7.32 29.50
N SER A 10 -52.33 -7.86 28.77
CA SER A 10 -52.10 -8.88 27.74
C SER A 10 -51.27 -8.33 26.56
N VAL A 11 -51.54 -7.09 26.14
CA VAL A 11 -50.78 -6.41 25.08
C VAL A 11 -49.35 -6.11 25.53
N SER A 12 -49.14 -5.67 26.78
CA SER A 12 -47.80 -5.42 27.31
C SER A 12 -46.96 -6.70 27.41
N ILE A 13 -47.56 -7.83 27.83
CA ILE A 13 -46.87 -9.13 27.88
C ILE A 13 -46.51 -9.61 26.48
N ALA A 14 -47.40 -9.42 25.50
CA ALA A 14 -47.12 -9.78 24.11
C ALA A 14 -45.99 -8.94 23.49
N LEU A 15 -45.94 -7.63 23.78
CA LEU A 15 -44.85 -6.75 23.33
C LEU A 15 -43.51 -7.09 23.97
N ILE A 16 -43.50 -7.40 25.27
CA ILE A 16 -42.28 -7.83 25.99
C ILE A 16 -41.82 -9.20 25.46
N GLY A 17 -42.75 -10.12 25.21
CA GLY A 17 -42.45 -11.41 24.57
C GLY A 17 -41.86 -11.26 23.16
N ALA A 18 -42.38 -10.34 22.34
CA ALA A 18 -41.84 -10.04 21.02
C ALA A 18 -40.45 -9.38 21.07
N LEU A 19 -40.21 -8.49 22.04
CA LEU A 19 -38.90 -7.87 22.28
C LEU A 19 -37.86 -8.87 22.78
N LEU A 20 -38.26 -9.83 23.62
CA LEU A 20 -37.39 -10.91 24.11
C LEU A 20 -37.05 -11.93 23.01
N LEU A 21 -37.97 -12.19 22.07
CA LEU A 21 -37.72 -13.06 20.91
C LEU A 21 -36.86 -12.40 19.83
N GLY A 22 -36.88 -11.06 19.72
CA GLY A 22 -36.07 -10.31 18.77
C GLY A 22 -34.58 -10.21 19.11
N GLY A 23 -34.19 -10.51 20.35
CA GLY A 23 -32.79 -10.51 20.81
C GLY A 23 -32.07 -11.85 20.68
N CYS A 24 -32.78 -12.92 20.32
CA CYS A 24 -32.25 -14.28 20.23
C CYS A 24 -31.94 -14.67 18.79
N SER A 25 -31.05 -13.93 18.12
CA SER A 25 -30.38 -14.45 16.92
C SER A 25 -28.94 -14.78 17.30
N ASP A 26 -28.59 -16.07 17.24
CA ASP A 26 -27.20 -16.50 17.38
C ASP A 26 -26.33 -15.76 16.36
N VAL A 27 -25.12 -15.38 16.78
CA VAL A 27 -24.15 -14.73 15.89
C VAL A 27 -23.88 -15.67 14.72
N PRO A 28 -24.24 -15.30 13.47
CA PRO A 28 -24.08 -16.19 12.34
C PRO A 28 -22.59 -16.46 12.11
N ALA A 29 -22.14 -17.68 12.39
CA ALA A 29 -20.91 -18.19 11.81
C ALA A 29 -21.19 -18.55 10.35
N PRO A 30 -20.38 -18.12 9.36
CA PRO A 30 -19.06 -17.51 9.49
C PRO A 30 -19.02 -15.97 9.38
N LEU A 31 -17.95 -15.36 9.91
CA LEU A 31 -17.60 -13.95 9.66
C LEU A 31 -17.52 -13.69 8.15
N LYS A 32 -18.39 -12.82 7.65
CA LYS A 32 -18.36 -12.35 6.26
C LYS A 32 -17.67 -10.99 6.18
N ALA A 33 -16.80 -10.82 5.20
CA ALA A 33 -16.24 -9.51 4.90
C ALA A 33 -17.34 -8.57 4.39
N LEU A 34 -17.22 -7.28 4.70
CA LEU A 34 -18.09 -6.26 4.14
C LEU A 34 -17.90 -6.20 2.61
N VAL A 35 -19.01 -6.08 1.90
CA VAL A 35 -19.04 -5.89 0.44
C VAL A 35 -19.28 -4.42 0.16
N TYR A 36 -18.48 -3.84 -0.73
CA TYR A 36 -18.61 -2.43 -1.12
C TYR A 36 -18.98 -2.33 -2.59
N LYS A 37 -19.63 -1.22 -2.94
CA LYS A 37 -19.83 -0.78 -4.32
C LYS A 37 -19.57 0.72 -4.35
N THR A 38 -18.55 1.12 -5.11
CA THR A 38 -18.14 2.52 -5.24
C THR A 38 -18.57 3.06 -6.60
N ASN A 39 -18.33 4.36 -6.81
CA ASN A 39 -18.38 5.01 -8.11
C ASN A 39 -16.98 5.41 -8.60
N ILE A 40 -15.93 4.83 -8.01
CA ILE A 40 -14.54 5.12 -8.36
C ILE A 40 -14.16 4.27 -9.59
N LYS A 41 -13.50 4.87 -10.57
CA LYS A 41 -13.09 4.17 -11.79
C LYS A 41 -12.07 3.07 -11.48
N GLU A 42 -12.13 1.95 -12.21
CA GLU A 42 -11.23 0.81 -11.96
C GLU A 42 -9.74 1.13 -12.18
N ASP A 43 -9.46 2.10 -13.05
CA ASP A 43 -8.14 2.63 -13.40
C ASP A 43 -7.76 3.88 -12.60
N GLU A 44 -8.50 4.23 -11.54
CA GLU A 44 -8.16 5.33 -10.64
C GLU A 44 -6.83 5.07 -9.93
N THR A 45 -5.94 6.07 -9.96
CA THR A 45 -4.61 6.04 -9.35
C THR A 45 -4.48 7.02 -8.18
N ARG A 46 -5.40 7.99 -8.05
CA ARG A 46 -5.33 9.07 -7.07
C ARG A 46 -5.90 8.66 -5.72
N MET A 47 -5.13 8.85 -4.67
CA MET A 47 -5.52 8.57 -3.28
C MET A 47 -6.71 9.42 -2.83
N SER A 48 -6.78 10.67 -3.28
CA SER A 48 -7.83 11.64 -2.96
C SER A 48 -9.22 11.16 -3.39
N ALA A 49 -9.34 10.36 -4.46
CA ALA A 49 -10.61 9.82 -4.94
C ALA A 49 -11.29 8.89 -3.92
N PHE A 50 -10.50 8.24 -3.04
CA PHE A 50 -11.01 7.30 -2.02
C PHE A 50 -11.48 8.01 -0.74
N LYS A 51 -11.05 9.26 -0.51
CA LYS A 51 -11.23 9.96 0.78
C LYS A 51 -12.69 10.11 1.18
N ALA A 52 -13.57 10.48 0.24
CA ALA A 52 -14.96 10.79 0.53
C ALA A 52 -15.75 9.54 0.98
N GLN A 53 -15.44 8.37 0.42
CA GLN A 53 -16.14 7.11 0.71
C GLN A 53 -15.48 6.31 1.84
N PHE A 54 -14.18 6.48 2.06
CA PHE A 54 -13.42 5.74 3.08
C PHE A 54 -12.64 6.67 4.04
N PRO A 55 -13.31 7.64 4.72
CA PRO A 55 -12.62 8.67 5.48
C PRO A 55 -11.83 8.13 6.69
N LEU A 56 -12.27 7.01 7.28
CA LEU A 56 -11.60 6.38 8.41
C LEU A 56 -10.29 5.72 7.98
N GLN A 57 -10.33 4.92 6.91
CA GLN A 57 -9.17 4.24 6.34
C GLN A 57 -8.19 5.26 5.75
N TYR A 58 -8.70 6.30 5.07
CA TYR A 58 -7.89 7.40 4.57
C TYR A 58 -7.17 8.11 5.72
N THR A 59 -7.88 8.50 6.79
CA THR A 59 -7.27 9.12 7.97
C THR A 59 -6.22 8.22 8.61
N SER A 60 -6.49 6.91 8.71
CA SER A 60 -5.49 5.96 9.20
C SER A 60 -4.26 5.88 8.29
N TYR A 61 -4.45 5.90 6.97
CA TYR A 61 -3.35 5.91 6.02
C TYR A 61 -2.51 7.17 6.12
N GLN A 62 -3.11 8.33 6.39
CA GLN A 62 -2.37 9.59 6.56
C GLN A 62 -1.43 9.58 7.76
N LYS A 63 -1.59 8.66 8.72
CA LYS A 63 -0.63 8.48 9.82
C LYS A 63 0.75 8.01 9.33
N ASN A 64 0.87 7.51 8.09
CA ASN A 64 2.15 7.20 7.47
C ASN A 64 3.01 8.45 7.18
N ASN A 65 2.46 9.66 7.31
CA ASN A 65 3.23 10.91 7.24
C ASN A 65 4.09 11.17 8.49
N GLU A 66 3.88 10.42 9.57
CA GLU A 66 4.78 10.46 10.72
C GLU A 66 6.19 10.00 10.29
N SER A 67 7.21 10.82 10.55
CA SER A 67 8.60 10.58 10.11
C SER A 67 9.67 11.05 11.12
N GLU A 68 9.32 11.06 12.41
CA GLU A 68 10.11 11.60 13.51
C GLU A 68 10.39 10.58 14.63
N VAL A 69 9.74 9.40 14.61
CA VAL A 69 9.85 8.39 15.67
C VAL A 69 10.83 7.27 15.32
N MET A 70 11.70 6.95 16.27
CA MET A 70 12.59 5.78 16.22
C MET A 70 12.22 4.78 17.32
N THR A 71 12.31 3.49 16.98
CA THR A 71 12.41 2.38 17.93
C THR A 71 13.88 2.02 18.14
N ASP A 72 14.16 0.93 18.85
CA ASP A 72 15.55 0.53 19.11
C ASP A 72 16.36 0.32 17.84
N TYR A 73 15.79 -0.32 16.81
CA TYR A 73 16.52 -0.69 15.59
C TYR A 73 15.87 -0.19 14.30
N LYS A 74 14.64 0.32 14.36
CA LYS A 74 13.82 0.75 13.22
C LYS A 74 13.21 2.11 13.52
N GLY A 75 12.43 2.65 12.61
CA GLY A 75 11.70 3.89 12.80
C GLY A 75 11.34 4.53 11.48
N SER A 76 10.80 5.74 11.55
CA SER A 76 10.30 6.50 10.40
C SER A 76 11.22 7.67 10.00
N ILE A 77 12.33 7.87 10.72
CA ILE A 77 13.37 8.83 10.31
C ILE A 77 14.27 8.20 9.24
N ALA A 78 14.31 8.83 8.06
CA ALA A 78 15.10 8.35 6.91
C ALA A 78 16.62 8.65 7.02
N PHE A 79 17.26 8.16 8.08
CA PHE A 79 18.70 8.31 8.28
C PHE A 79 19.53 7.45 7.32
N ARG A 80 20.80 7.82 7.08
CA ARG A 80 21.72 7.05 6.23
C ARG A 80 22.11 5.76 6.94
N LYS A 81 21.77 4.60 6.36
CA LYS A 81 21.97 3.31 7.03
C LYS A 81 23.43 2.93 7.27
N ASN A 82 24.37 3.62 6.62
CA ASN A 82 25.80 3.42 6.83
C ASN A 82 26.42 4.40 7.85
N ASP A 83 25.66 5.37 8.36
CA ASP A 83 26.20 6.46 9.18
C ASP A 83 25.91 6.20 10.66
N ASN A 84 26.88 5.66 11.39
CA ASN A 84 26.84 5.52 12.85
C ASN A 84 27.66 6.60 13.58
N VAL A 85 28.04 7.68 12.88
CA VAL A 85 28.90 8.75 13.40
C VAL A 85 28.08 9.99 13.73
N ASN A 86 27.20 10.40 12.82
CA ASN A 86 26.35 11.58 12.98
C ASN A 86 25.07 11.23 13.76
N PRO A 87 24.49 12.20 14.50
CA PRO A 87 23.18 12.00 15.14
C PRO A 87 22.05 11.95 14.09
N LEU A 88 20.85 11.58 14.54
CA LEU A 88 19.64 11.73 13.76
C LEU A 88 19.42 13.21 13.37
N PRO A 89 18.82 13.50 12.20
CA PRO A 89 18.31 12.55 11.22
C PRO A 89 19.36 12.04 10.22
N LYS A 90 20.64 12.40 10.37
CA LYS A 90 21.69 12.04 9.40
C LYS A 90 22.18 10.60 9.57
N GLY A 91 22.49 10.20 10.79
CA GLY A 91 22.95 8.86 11.16
C GLY A 91 22.15 8.27 12.33
N PHE A 92 22.51 7.05 12.74
CA PHE A 92 21.89 6.36 13.87
C PHE A 92 22.88 5.41 14.55
N ARG A 93 22.79 5.29 15.88
CA ARG A 93 23.74 4.50 16.70
C ARG A 93 23.86 3.02 16.28
N TYR A 94 22.81 2.44 15.70
CA TYR A 94 22.80 1.05 15.20
C TYR A 94 22.89 0.95 13.67
N ALA A 95 23.53 1.93 13.01
CA ALA A 95 23.82 1.87 11.59
C ALA A 95 24.95 0.87 11.26
N GLN A 96 25.10 0.58 9.97
CA GLN A 96 25.97 -0.46 9.42
C GLN A 96 27.14 0.18 8.66
N PRO A 97 28.29 0.46 9.30
CA PRO A 97 29.31 1.37 8.76
C PRO A 97 29.93 0.93 7.42
N TYR A 98 29.98 -0.38 7.14
CA TYR A 98 30.64 -0.93 5.94
C TYR A 98 29.75 -1.06 4.69
N LEU A 99 28.48 -0.63 4.72
CA LEU A 99 27.57 -0.81 3.58
C LEU A 99 28.11 -0.22 2.26
N LYS A 100 28.72 0.97 2.31
CA LYS A 100 29.30 1.60 1.11
C LYS A 100 30.46 0.80 0.53
N ASN A 101 31.28 0.16 1.38
CA ASN A 101 32.39 -0.68 0.95
C ASN A 101 31.90 -1.97 0.31
N LEU A 102 30.90 -2.62 0.92
CA LEU A 102 30.33 -3.88 0.42
C LEU A 102 29.60 -3.72 -0.91
N TRP A 103 29.09 -2.51 -1.19
CA TRP A 103 28.39 -2.18 -2.44
C TRP A 103 29.20 -1.30 -3.38
N LEU A 104 30.52 -1.28 -3.25
CA LEU A 104 31.39 -0.49 -4.11
C LEU A 104 31.17 -0.88 -5.59
N GLY A 105 30.93 0.13 -6.44
CA GLY A 105 30.60 -0.06 -7.85
C GLY A 105 29.11 -0.29 -8.14
N TYR A 106 28.25 -0.30 -7.12
CA TYR A 106 26.80 -0.44 -7.26
C TYR A 106 26.06 0.82 -6.75
N PRO A 107 24.89 1.21 -7.30
CA PRO A 107 24.22 2.46 -6.94
C PRO A 107 23.90 2.63 -5.45
N PHE A 108 23.73 1.53 -4.70
CA PHE A 108 23.52 1.56 -3.26
C PHE A 108 24.71 2.15 -2.48
N SER A 109 25.90 2.21 -3.07
CA SER A 109 27.05 2.91 -2.48
C SER A 109 26.89 4.43 -2.48
N PHE A 110 26.02 5.02 -3.30
CA PHE A 110 25.73 6.46 -3.28
C PHE A 110 24.83 6.83 -2.11
N GLU A 111 23.64 6.23 -2.04
CA GLU A 111 22.66 6.51 -0.99
C GLU A 111 21.74 5.32 -0.67
N TYR A 112 21.61 5.03 0.62
CA TYR A 112 20.71 4.02 1.15
C TYR A 112 20.28 4.39 2.57
N ASN A 113 18.98 4.68 2.71
CA ASN A 113 18.41 5.27 3.91
C ASN A 113 17.43 4.29 4.58
N GLU A 114 17.14 4.51 5.86
CA GLU A 114 16.04 3.82 6.54
C GLU A 114 14.71 4.14 5.86
N ALA A 115 13.82 3.15 5.78
CA ALA A 115 12.55 3.29 5.09
C ALA A 115 11.53 4.00 6.00
N ARG A 116 10.67 4.82 5.41
CA ARG A 116 9.56 5.48 6.11
C ARG A 116 8.21 5.16 5.45
N GLY A 117 7.15 5.85 5.87
CA GLY A 117 5.79 5.55 5.46
C GLY A 117 5.53 5.59 3.95
N HIS A 118 4.54 4.82 3.51
CA HIS A 118 4.16 4.69 2.09
C HIS A 118 3.85 6.02 1.39
N THR A 119 3.40 7.03 2.14
CA THR A 119 3.11 8.38 1.63
C THR A 119 4.33 9.10 1.07
N TYR A 120 5.54 8.68 1.46
CA TYR A 120 6.80 9.26 0.99
C TYR A 120 7.46 8.44 -0.13
N ALA A 121 6.88 7.32 -0.55
CA ALA A 121 7.59 6.38 -1.42
C ALA A 121 8.05 6.99 -2.75
N VAL A 122 7.24 7.88 -3.35
CA VAL A 122 7.61 8.59 -4.58
C VAL A 122 8.58 9.72 -4.29
N GLU A 123 8.36 10.49 -3.21
CA GLU A 123 9.27 11.57 -2.80
C GLU A 123 10.69 11.05 -2.53
N ASP A 124 10.82 9.97 -1.76
CA ASP A 124 12.11 9.34 -1.46
C ASP A 124 12.73 8.75 -2.73
N PHE A 125 11.91 8.15 -3.59
CA PHE A 125 12.39 7.60 -4.86
C PHE A 125 12.96 8.67 -5.78
N VAL A 126 12.31 9.82 -5.90
CA VAL A 126 12.84 10.89 -6.76
C VAL A 126 14.04 11.59 -6.10
N ASN A 127 14.13 11.66 -4.78
CA ASN A 127 15.23 12.35 -4.13
C ASN A 127 16.51 11.54 -3.95
N ILE A 128 16.45 10.21 -4.08
CA ILE A 128 17.59 9.32 -3.87
C ILE A 128 18.71 9.52 -4.90
N ASP A 129 19.95 9.48 -4.44
CA ASP A 129 21.14 9.59 -5.30
C ASP A 129 21.54 8.27 -6.00
N ARG A 130 20.75 7.21 -5.84
CA ARG A 130 20.93 5.97 -6.62
C ARG A 130 20.52 6.13 -8.08
N ILE A 131 19.53 6.98 -8.34
CA ILE A 131 19.11 7.34 -9.69
C ILE A 131 19.98 8.52 -10.11
N ASN A 132 20.58 8.42 -11.28
CA ASN A 132 21.41 9.50 -11.77
C ASN A 132 20.56 10.76 -12.03
N ARG A 133 20.96 11.88 -11.41
CA ARG A 133 20.37 13.21 -11.59
C ARG A 133 21.34 14.21 -12.21
N TYR A 134 22.52 13.72 -12.61
CA TYR A 134 23.60 14.51 -13.19
C TYR A 134 23.80 14.07 -14.65
N GLY A 135 24.14 15.00 -15.55
CA GLY A 135 24.41 14.67 -16.95
C GLY A 135 23.21 14.81 -17.89
N ASP A 136 23.07 13.88 -18.84
CA ASP A 136 22.19 13.97 -20.03
C ASP A 136 20.69 13.79 -19.76
N GLY A 137 20.28 13.78 -18.50
CA GLY A 137 18.90 13.55 -18.08
C GLY A 137 18.51 12.09 -17.88
N LYS A 138 19.39 11.12 -18.18
CA LYS A 138 19.13 9.68 -17.94
C LYS A 138 19.41 9.28 -16.50
N GLY A 139 18.48 8.50 -15.94
CA GLY A 139 18.56 7.95 -14.58
C GLY A 139 19.51 6.77 -14.42
N GLN A 140 19.98 6.17 -15.53
CA GLN A 140 20.93 5.03 -15.56
C GLN A 140 20.45 3.80 -14.75
N LEU A 141 19.13 3.69 -14.62
CA LEU A 141 18.42 2.55 -14.07
C LEU A 141 17.24 2.26 -15.00
N PRO A 142 16.52 1.15 -14.84
CA PRO A 142 15.29 0.90 -15.59
C PRO A 142 14.05 1.51 -14.92
N ALA A 143 13.03 1.81 -15.71
CA ALA A 143 11.72 2.25 -15.23
C ALA A 143 11.00 1.16 -14.43
N THR A 144 11.46 -0.10 -14.48
CA THR A 144 11.08 -1.13 -13.49
C THR A 144 11.30 -0.68 -12.04
N CYS A 145 12.21 0.25 -11.76
CA CYS A 145 12.36 0.84 -10.43
C CYS A 145 11.08 1.52 -9.89
N TRP A 146 10.16 1.95 -10.76
CA TRP A 146 8.83 2.46 -10.40
C TRP A 146 7.84 1.37 -9.97
N ASN A 147 8.11 0.09 -10.28
CA ASN A 147 7.16 -1.01 -10.12
C ASN A 147 6.52 -1.05 -8.73
N CYS A 148 7.32 -0.82 -7.69
CA CYS A 148 6.91 -0.87 -6.28
C CYS A 148 6.81 0.53 -5.64
N LYS A 149 6.35 1.55 -6.39
CA LYS A 149 6.27 2.95 -5.91
C LYS A 149 4.93 3.64 -6.14
N THR A 150 4.13 3.17 -7.11
CA THR A 150 2.93 3.90 -7.53
C THR A 150 1.90 2.97 -8.18
N PRO A 151 0.59 3.22 -8.02
CA PRO A 151 -0.45 2.54 -8.80
C PRO A 151 -0.43 2.91 -10.29
N LYS A 152 0.27 3.99 -10.69
CA LYS A 152 0.45 4.39 -12.10
C LYS A 152 1.09 3.29 -12.96
N MET A 153 1.76 2.32 -12.34
CA MET A 153 2.24 1.13 -13.03
C MET A 153 1.16 0.42 -13.83
N MET A 154 -0.10 0.39 -13.36
CA MET A 154 -1.20 -0.23 -14.11
C MET A 154 -1.49 0.52 -15.41
N THR A 155 -1.52 1.86 -15.37
CA THR A 155 -1.76 2.70 -16.56
C THR A 155 -0.56 2.71 -17.49
N TRP A 156 0.65 2.79 -16.95
CA TRP A 156 1.88 2.78 -17.74
C TRP A 156 2.11 1.42 -18.40
N HIS A 157 1.85 0.31 -17.70
CA HIS A 157 1.97 -1.01 -18.31
C HIS A 157 0.94 -1.22 -19.42
N LYS A 158 -0.28 -0.71 -19.26
CA LYS A 158 -1.29 -0.71 -20.34
C LYS A 158 -0.86 0.11 -21.55
N GLU A 159 -0.19 1.24 -21.34
CA GLU A 159 0.26 2.15 -22.41
C GLU A 159 1.51 1.62 -23.14
N PHE A 160 2.53 1.21 -22.40
CA PHE A 160 3.85 0.88 -22.94
C PHE A 160 4.10 -0.62 -23.11
N GLY A 161 3.30 -1.48 -22.47
CA GLY A 161 3.51 -2.93 -22.44
C GLY A 161 4.91 -3.30 -21.92
N ASP A 162 5.49 -4.35 -22.51
CA ASP A 162 6.81 -4.87 -22.11
C ASP A 162 7.95 -3.86 -22.26
N LYS A 163 7.79 -2.83 -23.09
CA LYS A 163 8.81 -1.79 -23.25
C LYS A 163 8.99 -0.95 -21.99
N LEU A 164 7.96 -0.85 -21.14
CA LEU A 164 8.01 -0.11 -19.88
C LEU A 164 9.24 -0.50 -19.05
N TRP A 165 9.56 -1.79 -18.99
CA TRP A 165 10.54 -2.32 -18.07
C TRP A 165 11.97 -1.87 -18.36
N SER A 166 12.31 -1.55 -19.61
CA SER A 166 13.67 -1.12 -20.00
C SER A 166 13.78 0.36 -20.33
N MET A 167 12.68 1.12 -20.24
CA MET A 167 12.72 2.58 -20.36
C MET A 167 13.56 3.20 -19.24
N ASP A 168 14.07 4.42 -19.45
CA ASP A 168 14.75 5.15 -18.39
C ASP A 168 13.74 5.71 -17.36
N PRO A 169 13.96 5.58 -16.04
CA PRO A 169 13.01 5.97 -15.02
C PRO A 169 12.75 7.47 -15.00
N ASN A 170 13.68 8.30 -15.47
CA ASN A 170 13.49 9.74 -15.51
C ASN A 170 12.44 10.16 -16.56
N THR A 171 12.11 9.30 -17.52
CA THR A 171 11.03 9.57 -18.50
C THR A 171 9.63 9.64 -17.87
N LEU A 172 9.46 9.07 -16.66
CA LEU A 172 8.19 9.03 -15.91
C LEU A 172 8.22 9.90 -14.64
N ARG A 173 9.29 10.67 -14.43
CA ARG A 173 9.57 11.39 -13.18
C ARG A 173 8.94 12.78 -13.11
N THR A 174 8.54 13.36 -14.25
CA THR A 174 8.06 14.74 -14.32
C THR A 174 6.67 14.91 -13.71
N ARG A 175 6.34 16.13 -13.30
CA ARG A 175 5.07 16.45 -12.61
C ARG A 175 3.82 16.23 -13.46
N ASP A 176 3.95 16.22 -14.78
CA ASP A 176 2.87 15.87 -15.71
C ASP A 176 2.63 14.35 -15.79
N LYS A 177 3.61 13.54 -15.39
CA LYS A 177 3.54 12.07 -15.42
C LYS A 177 3.07 11.47 -14.10
N ILE A 178 3.44 12.07 -12.96
CA ILE A 178 3.08 11.56 -11.64
C ILE A 178 2.90 12.68 -10.61
N ASP A 179 1.82 12.59 -9.83
CA ASP A 179 1.64 13.36 -8.60
C ASP A 179 2.28 12.61 -7.42
N ALA A 180 3.40 13.14 -6.90
CA ALA A 180 4.17 12.46 -5.86
C ALA A 180 3.40 12.22 -4.55
N MET A 181 2.35 13.01 -4.26
CA MET A 181 1.56 12.86 -3.04
C MET A 181 0.31 12.03 -3.28
N ASP A 182 -0.39 12.29 -4.38
CA ASP A 182 -1.69 11.66 -4.64
C ASP A 182 -1.55 10.28 -5.31
N GLU A 183 -0.45 10.04 -6.02
CA GLU A 183 -0.19 8.82 -6.79
C GLU A 183 1.04 8.05 -6.26
N THR A 184 1.38 8.24 -4.99
CA THR A 184 2.27 7.31 -4.26
C THR A 184 1.55 6.00 -3.90
N ILE A 185 2.21 5.10 -3.16
CA ILE A 185 1.64 3.80 -2.78
C ILE A 185 0.35 4.02 -1.96
N ASN A 186 -0.81 3.68 -2.52
CA ASN A 186 -2.10 4.04 -1.94
C ASN A 186 -3.16 2.92 -2.07
N CYS A 187 -4.44 3.25 -1.88
CA CYS A 187 -5.57 2.32 -1.98
C CYS A 187 -5.53 1.43 -3.24
N ALA A 188 -5.23 2.02 -4.40
CA ALA A 188 -5.32 1.34 -5.69
C ALA A 188 -4.27 0.23 -5.88
N ASN A 189 -3.17 0.24 -5.10
CA ASN A 189 -2.17 -0.83 -5.11
C ASN A 189 -2.68 -2.15 -4.50
N CYS A 190 -3.68 -2.10 -3.63
CA CYS A 190 -4.15 -3.28 -2.89
C CYS A 190 -5.64 -3.56 -3.08
N HIS A 191 -6.43 -2.58 -3.50
CA HIS A 191 -7.88 -2.68 -3.63
C HIS A 191 -8.35 -2.43 -5.06
N ASN A 192 -9.32 -3.21 -5.52
CA ASN A 192 -10.11 -2.86 -6.69
C ASN A 192 -10.99 -1.63 -6.36
N PRO A 193 -10.87 -0.50 -7.06
CA PRO A 193 -11.61 0.70 -6.73
C PRO A 193 -13.12 0.51 -6.74
N ALA A 194 -13.66 -0.33 -7.62
CA ALA A 194 -15.10 -0.50 -7.80
C ALA A 194 -15.79 -1.22 -6.63
N ASN A 195 -15.10 -2.16 -5.97
CA ASN A 195 -15.70 -3.01 -4.93
C ASN A 195 -14.86 -3.17 -3.65
N MET A 196 -13.67 -2.56 -3.62
CA MET A 196 -12.68 -2.60 -2.54
C MET A 196 -12.19 -4.00 -2.13
N GLU A 197 -12.44 -5.03 -2.95
CA GLU A 197 -11.83 -6.33 -2.73
C GLU A 197 -10.31 -6.25 -2.92
N LEU A 198 -9.56 -7.09 -2.20
CA LEU A 198 -8.12 -7.14 -2.36
C LEU A 198 -7.78 -7.61 -3.78
N ARG A 199 -6.87 -6.91 -4.46
CA ARG A 199 -6.35 -7.25 -5.78
C ARG A 199 -4.82 -7.19 -5.81
N PRO A 200 -4.16 -7.99 -6.67
CA PRO A 200 -2.77 -7.78 -7.02
C PRO A 200 -2.68 -6.78 -8.19
N TYR A 201 -1.94 -5.68 -8.03
CA TYR A 201 -1.52 -4.84 -9.15
C TYR A 201 -0.18 -5.28 -9.75
N SER A 202 0.69 -5.88 -8.93
CA SER A 202 2.07 -6.24 -9.28
C SER A 202 2.14 -7.35 -10.32
N GLU A 203 2.69 -7.05 -11.50
CA GLU A 203 2.91 -8.05 -12.56
C GLU A 203 3.84 -9.20 -12.13
N PRO A 204 5.00 -8.95 -11.46
CA PRO A 204 5.85 -10.04 -10.99
C PRO A 204 5.17 -11.00 -10.01
N LEU A 205 4.26 -10.51 -9.16
CA LEU A 205 3.49 -11.38 -8.26
C LEU A 205 2.48 -12.21 -9.05
N LYS A 206 1.78 -11.63 -10.02
CA LYS A 206 0.85 -12.38 -10.89
C LYS A 206 1.58 -13.49 -11.64
N ASP A 207 2.79 -13.21 -12.14
CA ASP A 207 3.63 -14.22 -12.79
C ASP A 207 4.06 -15.31 -11.82
N TRP A 208 4.43 -14.98 -10.58
CA TRP A 208 4.76 -15.99 -9.56
C TRP A 208 3.56 -16.86 -9.20
N LEU A 209 2.37 -16.28 -9.02
CA LEU A 209 1.13 -17.04 -8.80
C LEU A 209 0.85 -17.99 -9.96
N LYS A 210 1.04 -17.53 -11.21
CA LYS A 210 0.91 -18.37 -12.41
C LYS A 210 1.92 -19.51 -12.41
N ARG A 211 3.21 -19.24 -12.12
CA ARG A 211 4.27 -20.28 -12.05
C ARG A 211 4.02 -21.33 -10.98
N THR A 212 3.33 -20.95 -9.91
CA THR A 212 3.02 -21.83 -8.77
C THR A 212 1.59 -22.40 -8.82
N ASN A 213 0.88 -22.23 -9.95
CA ASN A 213 -0.49 -22.71 -10.16
C ASN A 213 -1.51 -22.19 -9.12
N GLN A 214 -1.30 -20.98 -8.61
CA GLN A 214 -2.20 -20.29 -7.69
C GLN A 214 -3.12 -19.33 -8.46
N VAL A 215 -4.40 -19.31 -8.09
CA VAL A 215 -5.42 -18.43 -8.69
C VAL A 215 -5.91 -17.46 -7.62
N TRP A 216 -5.69 -16.15 -7.82
CA TRP A 216 -5.99 -15.11 -6.82
C TRP A 216 -7.40 -15.24 -6.23
N ASP A 217 -8.42 -15.41 -7.07
CA ASP A 217 -9.82 -15.46 -6.62
C ASP A 217 -10.13 -16.66 -5.73
N LYS A 218 -9.34 -17.73 -5.84
CA LYS A 218 -9.46 -18.95 -5.03
C LYS A 218 -8.64 -18.90 -3.74
N LEU A 219 -7.76 -17.91 -3.57
CA LEU A 219 -6.97 -17.76 -2.35
C LEU A 219 -7.84 -17.32 -1.18
N SER A 220 -7.52 -17.85 0.00
CA SER A 220 -8.15 -17.45 1.24
C SER A 220 -7.89 -15.97 1.54
N ARG A 221 -8.80 -15.37 2.31
CA ARG A 221 -8.61 -14.00 2.81
C ARG A 221 -7.31 -13.87 3.62
N ASN A 222 -6.89 -14.92 4.32
CA ASN A 222 -5.67 -14.90 5.11
C ASN A 222 -4.42 -14.80 4.21
N GLU A 223 -4.36 -15.58 3.14
CA GLU A 223 -3.27 -15.50 2.15
C GLU A 223 -3.21 -14.13 1.48
N LYS A 224 -4.38 -13.60 1.04
CA LYS A 224 -4.46 -12.28 0.40
C LYS A 224 -3.94 -11.17 1.31
N ARG A 225 -4.16 -11.24 2.63
CA ARG A 225 -3.67 -10.25 3.62
C ARG A 225 -2.14 -10.16 3.69
N SER A 226 -1.43 -11.24 3.36
CA SER A 226 0.04 -11.22 3.27
C SER A 226 0.49 -10.91 1.84
N LEU A 227 -0.19 -11.46 0.83
CA LEU A 227 0.22 -11.32 -0.56
C LEU A 227 0.13 -9.88 -1.08
N VAL A 228 -0.79 -9.06 -0.57
CA VAL A 228 -0.80 -7.63 -0.92
C VAL A 228 0.49 -6.91 -0.51
N CYS A 229 1.16 -7.36 0.56
CA CYS A 229 2.47 -6.86 0.99
C CYS A 229 3.61 -7.46 0.15
N ALA A 230 3.49 -8.76 -0.18
CA ALA A 230 4.47 -9.49 -1.00
C ALA A 230 4.53 -9.02 -2.46
N GLN A 231 3.66 -8.10 -2.86
CA GLN A 231 3.78 -7.38 -4.12
C GLN A 231 5.07 -6.56 -4.24
N CYS A 232 5.62 -6.11 -3.10
CA CYS A 232 6.76 -5.19 -3.04
C CYS A 232 7.82 -5.58 -2.01
N HIS A 233 7.43 -6.15 -0.86
CA HIS A 233 8.37 -6.53 0.20
C HIS A 233 8.95 -7.93 -0.04
N VAL A 234 9.75 -8.05 -1.09
CA VAL A 234 10.38 -9.30 -1.54
C VAL A 234 11.78 -9.01 -2.07
N GLU A 235 12.58 -10.06 -2.18
CA GLU A 235 13.78 -10.04 -3.01
C GLU A 235 13.38 -10.06 -4.49
N TYR A 236 14.12 -9.33 -5.34
CA TYR A 236 13.85 -9.27 -6.77
C TYR A 236 15.14 -8.98 -7.57
N TYR A 237 15.11 -9.33 -8.85
CA TYR A 237 16.14 -8.95 -9.82
C TYR A 237 15.49 -8.53 -11.13
N PHE A 238 16.27 -7.91 -12.02
CA PHE A 238 15.83 -7.53 -13.37
C PHE A 238 16.40 -8.52 -14.39
N GLN A 239 15.58 -8.93 -15.36
CA GLN A 239 15.96 -9.93 -16.35
C GLN A 239 16.84 -9.38 -17.48
N HIS A 240 16.76 -8.07 -17.76
CA HIS A 240 17.42 -7.41 -18.89
C HIS A 240 18.84 -6.95 -18.58
#